data_AF-A0A674IX72-F1
#
_entry.id   AF-A0A674IX72-F1
#
_cell.length_a   1.000
_cell.length_b   1.000
_cell.length_c   1.000
_cell.angle_alpha   90.00
_cell.angle_beta   90.00
_cell.angle_gamma   90.00
#
_symmetry.space_group_name_H-M   'P 1'
#
loop_
_entity.id
_entity.type
_entity.pdbx_description
1 polymer ?
#
loop_
_entity_poly.entity_id
_entity_poly.type
_entity_poly.pdbx_seq_one_letter_code
_entity_poly.pdbx_strand_id
1 'polypeptide(L)'
;MEASLVVCILAALLATGACLQCERCEEEGPSCTGSLQTCTAGQNSCGVVLTELTLGGEKTQTIIKGCATSSQCNTRFVSTNFGKGMMTRTSIACCQTDSCTPTPVKVPPADTKPNGRRCPACYAPSSQQCREETIQCTGAETQCMDIAGPPKSGNFHSFVLGVFFLCCPAPPR
;
A
#
# COMPACT_ATOMS: atom_id res chain seq x y z
N MET A 1 40.24 -32.80 -0.34
CA MET A 1 39.55 -32.38 -1.58
C MET A 1 38.03 -32.35 -1.40
N GLU A 2 37.46 -33.34 -0.69
CA GLU A 2 36.02 -33.40 -0.33
C GLU A 2 35.44 -32.15 0.36
N ALA A 3 36.11 -31.62 1.38
CA ALA A 3 35.61 -30.47 2.14
C ALA A 3 35.44 -29.19 1.29
N SER A 4 36.26 -29.03 0.24
CA SER A 4 36.23 -27.84 -0.62
C SER A 4 35.06 -27.87 -1.60
N LEU A 5 34.64 -29.06 -2.04
CA LEU A 5 33.46 -29.24 -2.91
C LEU A 5 32.17 -28.95 -2.16
N VAL A 6 32.06 -29.43 -0.91
CA VAL A 6 30.88 -29.20 -0.06
C VAL A 6 30.67 -27.71 0.22
N VAL A 7 31.74 -26.96 0.50
CA VAL A 7 31.68 -25.50 0.72
C VAL A 7 31.26 -24.76 -0.56
N CYS A 8 31.78 -25.15 -1.72
CA CYS A 8 31.38 -24.55 -3.01
C CYS A 8 29.91 -24.85 -3.35
N ILE A 9 29.42 -26.06 -3.06
CA ILE A 9 28.02 -26.44 -3.27
C ILE A 9 27.09 -25.68 -2.32
N LEU A 10 27.47 -25.51 -1.04
CA LEU A 10 26.71 -24.72 -0.08
C LEU A 10 26.70 -23.23 -0.44
N ALA A 11 27.81 -22.66 -0.89
CA ALA A 11 27.87 -21.27 -1.37
C ALA A 11 27.04 -21.07 -2.64
N ALA A 12 27.04 -22.05 -3.56
CA ALA A 12 26.15 -22.05 -4.72
C ALA A 12 24.68 -22.19 -4.31
N LEU A 13 24.34 -23.05 -3.33
CA LEU A 13 22.98 -23.21 -2.82
C LEU A 13 22.45 -21.96 -2.08
N LEU A 14 23.32 -21.28 -1.32
CA LEU A 14 23.01 -20.01 -0.67
C LEU A 14 22.85 -18.88 -1.69
N ALA A 15 23.58 -18.92 -2.80
CA ALA A 15 23.40 -18.02 -3.93
C ALA A 15 22.17 -18.36 -4.78
N THR A 16 21.73 -19.63 -4.80
CA THR A 16 20.46 -20.08 -5.38
C THR A 16 19.36 -20.18 -4.31
N GLY A 17 19.36 -19.30 -3.30
CA GLY A 17 18.15 -19.05 -2.55
C GLY A 17 17.07 -18.67 -3.57
N ALA A 18 16.04 -19.50 -3.72
CA ALA A 18 15.01 -19.33 -4.75
C ALA A 18 14.52 -17.87 -4.71
N CYS A 19 14.83 -17.12 -5.77
CA CYS A 19 14.39 -15.74 -5.85
C CYS A 19 12.86 -15.78 -6.03
N LEU A 20 12.13 -15.38 -4.99
CA LEU A 20 10.68 -15.33 -4.97
C LEU A 20 10.15 -14.65 -6.25
N GLN A 21 9.24 -15.33 -6.95
CA GLN A 21 8.56 -14.76 -8.12
C GLN A 21 7.09 -14.48 -7.79
N CYS A 22 6.68 -13.24 -8.03
CA CYS A 22 5.33 -12.78 -7.78
C CYS A 22 4.68 -12.25 -9.05
N GLU A 23 3.39 -12.47 -9.19
CA GLU A 23 2.60 -11.87 -10.25
C GLU A 23 2.56 -10.35 -10.07
N ARG A 24 2.87 -9.60 -11.14
CA ARG A 24 2.83 -8.15 -11.14
C ARG A 24 1.75 -7.65 -12.10
N CYS A 25 0.75 -6.97 -11.56
CA CYS A 25 -0.27 -6.26 -12.33
C CYS A 25 -0.84 -5.10 -11.53
N GLU A 26 -1.47 -4.18 -12.25
CA GLU A 26 -2.19 -3.05 -11.69
C GLU A 26 -3.30 -2.64 -12.64
N GLU A 27 -4.54 -2.74 -12.18
CA GLU A 27 -5.72 -2.39 -12.96
C GLU A 27 -6.82 -1.80 -12.07
N GLU A 28 -7.72 -1.03 -12.68
CA GLU A 28 -8.98 -0.65 -12.05
C GLU A 28 -9.93 -1.86 -12.03
N GLY A 29 -10.56 -2.12 -10.89
CA GLY A 29 -11.46 -3.24 -10.68
C GLY A 29 -11.03 -4.20 -9.57
N PRO A 30 -11.75 -5.33 -9.44
CA PRO A 30 -11.58 -6.25 -8.32
C PRO A 30 -10.44 -7.28 -8.53
N SER A 31 -9.95 -7.41 -9.76
CA SER A 31 -8.96 -8.42 -10.14
C SER A 31 -8.12 -7.93 -11.30
N CYS A 32 -6.83 -8.26 -11.29
CA CYS A 32 -5.93 -8.09 -12.43
C CYS A 32 -5.16 -9.38 -12.67
N THR A 33 -4.68 -9.58 -13.91
CA THR A 33 -3.78 -10.68 -14.25
C THR A 33 -2.50 -10.12 -14.87
N GLY A 34 -1.35 -10.66 -14.49
CA GLY A 34 -0.04 -10.12 -14.85
C GLY A 34 1.02 -11.17 -15.15
N SER A 35 2.24 -10.69 -15.37
CA SER A 35 3.42 -11.54 -15.56
C SER A 35 4.12 -11.80 -14.22
N LEU A 36 4.75 -12.97 -14.09
CA LEU A 36 5.62 -13.27 -12.97
C LEU A 36 6.91 -12.46 -13.06
N GLN A 37 7.27 -11.78 -11.98
CA GLN A 37 8.50 -11.04 -11.86
C GLN A 37 9.28 -11.46 -10.62
N THR A 38 10.60 -11.54 -10.77
CA THR A 38 11.52 -11.86 -9.68
C THR A 38 11.63 -10.68 -8.72
N CYS A 39 11.44 -10.95 -7.42
CA CYS A 39 11.56 -9.96 -6.37
C CYS A 39 13.03 -9.59 -6.08
N THR A 40 13.27 -8.33 -5.71
CA THR A 40 14.61 -7.84 -5.37
C THR A 40 14.97 -8.18 -3.92
N ALA A 41 16.26 -8.03 -3.57
CA ALA A 41 16.74 -8.29 -2.22
C ALA A 41 15.94 -7.46 -1.18
N GLY A 42 15.39 -8.15 -0.18
CA GLY A 42 14.54 -7.56 0.87
C GLY A 42 13.04 -7.65 0.62
N GLN A 43 12.61 -8.06 -0.58
CA GLN A 43 11.20 -8.34 -0.89
C GLN A 43 10.93 -9.84 -0.80
N ASN A 44 10.58 -10.30 0.39
CA ASN A 44 10.44 -11.73 0.71
C ASN A 44 8.98 -12.23 0.71
N SER A 45 8.05 -11.44 0.17
CA SER A 45 6.62 -11.79 0.12
C SER A 45 5.99 -11.36 -1.20
N CYS A 46 4.99 -12.10 -1.67
CA CYS A 46 4.03 -11.60 -2.66
C CYS A 46 2.89 -10.88 -1.93
N GLY A 47 2.50 -9.72 -2.44
CA GLY A 47 1.46 -8.86 -1.89
C GLY A 47 0.38 -8.56 -2.91
N VAL A 48 -0.85 -8.50 -2.43
CA VAL A 48 -2.01 -7.99 -3.16
C VAL A 48 -2.58 -6.83 -2.35
N VAL A 49 -2.72 -5.70 -3.01
CA VAL A 49 -3.22 -4.45 -2.44
C VAL A 49 -4.51 -4.10 -3.17
N LEU A 50 -5.59 -3.97 -2.43
CA LEU A 50 -6.87 -3.50 -2.95
C LEU A 50 -7.16 -2.13 -2.33
N THR A 51 -7.26 -1.11 -3.18
CA THR A 51 -7.51 0.26 -2.75
C THR A 51 -8.86 0.73 -3.26
N GLU A 52 -9.70 1.22 -2.36
CA GLU A 52 -10.92 1.96 -2.69
C GLU A 52 -10.68 3.45 -2.47
N LEU A 53 -10.80 4.23 -3.54
CA LEU A 53 -10.86 5.68 -3.50
C LEU A 53 -12.32 6.10 -3.51
N THR A 54 -12.72 6.92 -2.53
CA THR A 54 -13.98 7.65 -2.57
C THR A 54 -13.67 9.11 -2.87
N LEU A 55 -14.30 9.68 -3.90
CA LEU A 55 -14.18 11.10 -4.25
C LEU A 55 -15.57 11.67 -4.55
N GLY A 56 -16.03 12.63 -3.75
CA GLY A 56 -17.34 13.25 -3.97
C GLY A 56 -18.53 12.29 -3.88
N GLY A 57 -18.35 11.14 -3.21
CA GLY A 57 -19.35 10.06 -3.10
C GLY A 57 -19.24 8.98 -4.18
N GLU A 58 -18.46 9.20 -5.23
CA GLU A 58 -18.12 8.18 -6.23
C GLU A 58 -17.02 7.27 -5.69
N LYS A 59 -17.10 5.97 -5.99
CA LYS A 59 -16.13 4.97 -5.53
C LYS A 59 -15.43 4.33 -6.72
N THR A 60 -14.10 4.36 -6.69
CA THR A 60 -13.22 3.67 -7.63
C THR A 60 -12.40 2.65 -6.87
N GLN A 61 -12.23 1.46 -7.45
CA GLN A 61 -11.43 0.40 -6.85
C GLN A 61 -10.24 0.07 -7.76
N THR A 62 -9.07 -0.08 -7.17
CA THR A 62 -7.84 -0.45 -7.88
C THR A 62 -7.19 -1.62 -7.17
N ILE A 63 -6.70 -2.59 -7.94
CA ILE A 63 -5.94 -3.73 -7.43
C ILE A 63 -4.51 -3.68 -7.95
N ILE A 64 -3.57 -3.98 -7.07
CA ILE A 64 -2.14 -4.08 -7.38
C ILE A 64 -1.62 -5.42 -6.84
N LYS A 65 -0.90 -6.16 -7.68
CA LYS A 65 -0.15 -7.36 -7.28
C LYS A 65 1.34 -7.12 -7.47
N GLY A 66 2.17 -7.64 -6.58
CA GLY A 66 3.62 -7.61 -6.76
C GLY A 66 4.42 -8.02 -5.54
N CYS A 67 5.72 -7.74 -5.59
CA CYS A 67 6.66 -8.03 -4.51
C CYS A 67 6.49 -7.03 -3.35
N ALA A 68 6.50 -7.54 -2.12
CA ALA A 68 6.31 -6.78 -0.89
C ALA A 68 7.39 -7.12 0.16
N THR A 69 7.64 -6.15 1.05
CA THR A 69 8.49 -6.35 2.23
C THR A 69 7.65 -6.86 3.39
N SER A 70 8.27 -7.54 4.36
CA SER A 70 7.59 -8.02 5.57
C SER A 70 6.90 -6.88 6.34
N SER A 71 7.50 -5.68 6.36
CA SER A 71 6.91 -4.49 6.99
C SER A 71 5.59 -4.07 6.34
N GLN A 72 5.51 -4.07 5.01
CA GLN A 72 4.27 -3.78 4.29
C GLN A 72 3.19 -4.84 4.56
N CYS A 73 3.62 -6.09 4.71
CA CYS A 73 2.73 -7.21 5.00
C CYS A 73 2.26 -7.29 6.46
N ASN A 74 2.84 -6.55 7.39
CA ASN A 74 2.32 -6.45 8.76
C ASN A 74 1.10 -5.53 8.82
N THR A 75 0.99 -4.59 7.88
CA THR A 75 -0.18 -3.75 7.71
C THR A 75 -1.25 -4.54 6.97
N ARG A 76 -2.44 -4.70 7.58
CA ARG A 76 -3.58 -5.42 6.97
C ARG A 76 -4.59 -4.47 6.33
N PHE A 77 -4.81 -3.33 6.95
CA PHE A 77 -5.79 -2.35 6.52
C PHE A 77 -5.30 -0.95 6.86
N VAL A 78 -5.49 -0.02 5.93
CA VAL A 78 -5.18 1.41 6.09
C VAL A 78 -6.40 2.20 5.63
N SER A 79 -6.80 3.19 6.43
CA SER A 79 -7.82 4.17 6.08
C SER A 79 -7.16 5.53 6.14
N THR A 80 -7.37 6.34 5.10
CA THR A 80 -6.81 7.69 5.04
C THR A 80 -7.88 8.64 4.55
N ASN A 81 -8.19 9.65 5.35
CA ASN A 81 -9.15 10.69 4.98
C ASN A 81 -8.41 11.96 4.58
N PHE A 82 -8.63 12.39 3.34
CA PHE A 82 -8.01 13.58 2.72
C PHE A 82 -8.84 14.84 2.90
N GLY A 83 -10.01 14.73 3.51
CA GLY A 83 -10.97 15.82 3.57
C GLY A 83 -11.66 16.04 2.22
N LYS A 84 -12.57 17.01 2.17
CA LYS A 84 -13.31 17.40 0.96
C LYS A 84 -14.00 16.24 0.22
N GLY A 85 -14.45 15.23 0.97
CA GLY A 85 -15.09 14.04 0.41
C GLY A 85 -14.13 13.09 -0.31
N MET A 86 -12.81 13.25 -0.12
CA MET A 86 -11.79 12.33 -0.60
C MET A 86 -11.31 11.41 0.53
N MET A 87 -11.38 10.10 0.31
CA MET A 87 -10.97 9.08 1.26
C MET A 87 -10.38 7.89 0.53
N THR A 88 -9.27 7.34 1.02
CA THR A 88 -8.73 6.06 0.53
C THR A 88 -8.80 4.99 1.60
N ARG A 89 -9.10 3.77 1.18
CA ARG A 89 -9.18 2.59 2.03
C ARG A 89 -8.43 1.47 1.36
N THR A 90 -7.41 0.95 2.01
CA THR A 90 -6.49 0.00 1.42
C THR A 90 -6.47 -1.28 2.26
N SER A 91 -6.70 -2.41 1.62
CA SER A 91 -6.56 -3.76 2.19
C SER A 91 -5.32 -4.42 1.61
N ILE A 92 -4.51 -5.04 2.47
CA ILE A 92 -3.24 -5.66 2.07
C ILE A 92 -3.25 -7.12 2.52
N ALA A 93 -3.08 -8.02 1.57
CA ALA A 93 -2.92 -9.44 1.80
C ALA A 93 -1.55 -9.88 1.27
N CYS A 94 -0.81 -10.66 2.06
CA CYS A 94 0.50 -11.16 1.68
C CYS A 94 0.63 -12.65 1.95
N CYS A 95 1.56 -13.26 1.22
CA CYS A 95 1.97 -14.64 1.39
C CYS A 95 3.45 -14.78 1.02
N GLN A 96 4.09 -15.81 1.59
CA GLN A 96 5.55 -16.02 1.51
C GLN A 96 5.91 -17.25 0.66
N THR A 97 4.95 -17.85 -0.02
CA THR A 97 5.16 -19.01 -0.89
C THR A 97 5.22 -18.57 -2.36
N ASP A 98 5.96 -19.28 -3.20
CA ASP A 98 6.00 -18.98 -4.64
C ASP A 98 4.60 -19.05 -5.27
N SER A 99 4.30 -18.13 -6.20
CA SER A 99 3.05 -18.08 -6.97
C SER A 99 1.76 -18.01 -6.15
N CYS A 100 1.81 -17.60 -4.88
CA CYS A 100 0.58 -17.42 -4.12
C CYS A 100 -0.20 -16.20 -4.59
N THR A 101 -1.51 -16.37 -4.74
CA THR A 101 -2.45 -15.28 -5.00
C THR A 101 -3.22 -15.05 -3.71
N PRO A 102 -2.71 -14.25 -2.75
CA PRO A 102 -3.40 -14.01 -1.50
C PRO A 102 -4.69 -13.26 -1.84
N THR A 103 -5.83 -13.82 -1.45
CA THR A 103 -7.11 -13.19 -1.75
C THR A 103 -7.23 -11.91 -0.93
N PRO A 104 -7.35 -10.73 -1.55
CA PRO A 104 -7.53 -9.50 -0.80
C PRO A 104 -8.84 -9.58 -0.02
N VAL A 105 -8.77 -9.37 1.29
CA VAL A 105 -9.96 -9.26 2.14
C VAL A 105 -10.76 -8.05 1.64
N LYS A 106 -12.09 -8.20 1.51
CA LYS A 106 -12.99 -7.10 1.16
C LYS A 106 -12.64 -5.88 2.02
N VAL A 107 -12.47 -4.73 1.38
CA VAL A 107 -12.20 -3.48 2.08
C VAL A 107 -13.34 -3.22 3.08
N PRO A 108 -13.06 -3.10 4.38
CA PRO A 108 -14.08 -2.83 5.37
C PRO A 108 -14.86 -1.56 5.04
N PRO A 109 -16.19 -1.55 5.26
CA PRO A 109 -17.04 -0.38 4.97
C PRO A 109 -16.61 0.84 5.78
N ALA A 110 -16.88 2.03 5.24
CA ALA A 110 -16.51 3.28 5.87
C ALA A 110 -17.23 3.52 7.20
N ASP A 111 -16.44 3.61 8.27
CA ASP A 111 -16.91 4.19 9.52
C ASP A 111 -16.82 5.72 9.38
N THR A 112 -17.98 6.31 9.12
CA THR A 112 -18.15 7.76 8.97
C THR A 112 -18.41 8.46 10.29
N LYS A 113 -18.42 7.72 11.42
CA LYS A 113 -18.68 8.31 12.74
C LYS A 113 -17.48 9.15 13.17
N PRO A 114 -17.66 10.45 13.47
CA PRO A 114 -16.59 11.28 14.01
C PRO A 114 -16.05 10.71 15.32
N ASN A 115 -14.73 10.61 15.44
CA ASN A 115 -14.07 10.10 16.64
C ASN A 115 -13.59 11.22 17.59
N GLY A 116 -13.90 12.47 17.27
CA GLY A 116 -13.54 13.65 18.05
C GLY A 116 -12.15 14.21 17.76
N ARG A 117 -11.32 13.54 16.94
CA ARG A 117 -10.06 14.11 16.44
C ARG A 117 -10.33 15.08 15.30
N ARG A 118 -9.52 16.13 15.24
CA ARG A 118 -9.57 17.16 14.22
C ARG A 118 -8.18 17.30 13.63
N CYS A 119 -8.06 17.20 12.32
CA CYS A 119 -6.81 17.45 11.62
C CYS A 119 -7.02 18.63 10.67
N PRO A 120 -6.00 19.46 10.44
CA PRO A 120 -5.97 20.21 9.19
C PRO A 120 -6.07 19.21 8.03
N ALA A 121 -6.66 19.61 6.92
CA ALA A 121 -6.67 18.85 5.69
C ALA A 121 -6.46 19.80 4.54
N CYS A 122 -5.65 19.33 3.60
CA CYS A 122 -5.26 20.12 2.47
C CYS A 122 -4.94 19.20 1.30
N TYR A 123 -5.57 19.45 0.15
CA TYR A 123 -5.28 18.76 -1.10
C TYR A 123 -4.98 19.83 -2.15
N ALA A 124 -3.73 19.92 -2.56
CA ALA A 124 -3.29 20.77 -3.66
C ALA A 124 -2.56 19.88 -4.68
N PRO A 125 -3.07 19.75 -5.92
CA PRO A 125 -2.45 18.91 -6.95
C PRO A 125 -1.27 19.58 -7.69
N SER A 126 -0.99 20.85 -7.40
CA SER A 126 0.17 21.57 -7.87
C SER A 126 0.62 22.50 -6.74
N SER A 127 1.88 22.92 -6.73
CA SER A 127 2.57 23.66 -5.65
C SER A 127 2.00 25.05 -5.31
N GLN A 128 0.72 25.28 -5.53
CA GLN A 128 -0.01 26.46 -5.08
C GLN A 128 -0.41 26.32 -3.61
N GLN A 129 -0.56 27.48 -2.96
CA GLN A 129 -0.96 27.61 -1.57
C GLN A 129 -2.20 26.77 -1.27
N CYS A 130 -1.99 25.74 -0.48
CA CYS A 130 -3.05 24.89 -0.02
C CYS A 130 -3.73 25.56 1.18
N ARG A 131 -5.02 25.88 1.06
CA ARG A 131 -5.78 26.44 2.17
C ARG A 131 -6.21 25.33 3.11
N GLU A 132 -5.61 25.29 4.28
CA GLU A 132 -5.94 24.34 5.32
C GLU A 132 -7.40 24.50 5.75
N GLU A 133 -8.12 23.38 5.77
CA GLU A 133 -9.45 23.28 6.34
C GLU A 133 -9.43 22.23 7.45
N THR A 134 -10.06 22.49 8.58
CA THR A 134 -10.11 21.49 9.65
C THR A 134 -11.17 20.44 9.35
N ILE A 135 -10.75 19.18 9.24
CA ILE A 135 -11.65 18.03 9.08
C ILE A 135 -11.83 17.28 10.40
N GLN A 136 -12.96 16.58 10.52
CA GLN A 136 -13.22 15.68 11.63
C GLN A 136 -12.82 14.26 11.21
N CYS A 137 -11.88 13.66 11.93
CA CYS A 137 -11.48 12.29 11.69
C CYS A 137 -12.59 11.33 12.10
N THR A 138 -12.65 10.17 11.45
CA THR A 138 -13.69 9.18 11.71
C THR A 138 -13.10 7.82 12.08
N GLY A 139 -13.90 6.98 12.75
CA GLY A 139 -13.50 5.62 13.11
C GLY A 139 -12.12 5.52 13.79
N ALA A 140 -11.23 4.71 13.22
CA ALA A 140 -9.90 4.40 13.77
C ALA A 140 -8.80 5.45 13.48
N GLU A 141 -9.12 6.54 12.76
CA GLU A 141 -8.15 7.54 12.34
C GLU A 141 -7.79 8.48 13.51
N THR A 142 -6.69 8.19 14.21
CA THR A 142 -6.36 8.81 15.51
C THR A 142 -5.18 9.76 15.45
N GLN A 143 -4.52 9.88 14.31
CA GLN A 143 -3.33 10.71 14.10
C GLN A 143 -3.50 11.63 12.89
N CYS A 144 -2.83 12.79 12.93
CA CYS A 144 -2.67 13.68 11.79
C CYS A 144 -1.28 13.45 11.19
N MET A 145 -1.22 13.22 9.88
CA MET A 145 0.05 13.09 9.15
C MET A 145 0.16 14.17 8.09
N ASP A 146 1.38 14.65 7.85
CA ASP A 146 1.73 15.51 6.73
C ASP A 146 2.54 14.69 5.72
N ILE A 147 2.04 14.58 4.49
CA ILE A 147 2.71 13.86 3.40
C ILE A 147 2.95 14.83 2.25
N ALA A 148 4.21 14.97 1.83
CA ALA A 148 4.60 15.67 0.62
C ALA A 148 5.54 14.80 -0.21
N GLY A 149 5.32 14.71 -1.53
CA GLY A 149 6.19 13.92 -2.40
C GLY A 149 6.00 14.20 -3.89
N PRO A 150 7.04 13.95 -4.70
CA PRO A 150 6.90 13.98 -6.16
C PRO A 150 6.06 12.78 -6.65
N PRO A 151 5.30 12.92 -7.74
CA PRO A 151 4.61 11.80 -8.35
C PRO A 151 5.64 10.75 -8.78
N LYS A 152 5.43 9.49 -8.39
CA LYS A 152 6.26 8.38 -8.88
C LYS A 152 5.78 7.95 -10.26
N SER A 153 6.72 7.77 -11.19
CA SER A 153 6.51 7.41 -12.60
C SER A 153 6.28 5.91 -12.83
N GLY A 154 5.48 5.29 -11.99
CA GLY A 154 5.00 3.92 -12.17
C GLY A 154 3.59 3.91 -11.62
N ASN A 155 2.67 3.28 -12.35
CA ASN A 155 1.26 3.30 -12.04
C ASN A 155 1.07 3.09 -10.52
N PHE A 156 0.42 4.10 -10.01
CA PHE A 156 0.08 4.43 -8.65
C PHE A 156 -0.84 5.58 -8.97
N HIS A 157 -2.11 5.49 -8.61
CA HIS A 157 -3.00 6.66 -8.71
C HIS A 157 -2.21 7.86 -8.18
N SER A 158 -1.82 8.77 -9.08
CA SER A 158 -0.69 9.68 -8.89
C SER A 158 -0.80 10.30 -7.52
N PHE A 159 0.13 9.99 -6.60
CA PHE A 159 0.25 10.83 -5.42
C PHE A 159 0.74 12.16 -5.91
N VAL A 160 -0.22 13.07 -6.01
CA VAL A 160 -0.02 14.37 -6.60
C VAL A 160 0.91 15.17 -5.71
N LEU A 161 1.73 16.03 -6.30
CA LEU A 161 2.52 17.04 -5.62
C LEU A 161 1.62 17.87 -4.70
N GLY A 162 1.56 17.53 -3.42
CA GLY A 162 0.76 18.23 -2.42
C GLY A 162 1.22 17.91 -1.01
N VAL A 163 1.08 18.88 -0.10
CA VAL A 163 1.19 18.71 1.36
C VAL A 163 -0.18 18.24 1.82
N PHE A 164 -0.28 16.99 2.27
CA PHE A 164 -1.54 16.40 2.70
C PHE A 164 -1.56 16.26 4.21
N PHE A 165 -2.47 16.99 4.86
CA PHE A 165 -2.80 16.70 6.24
C PHE A 165 -3.96 15.72 6.32
N LEU A 166 -3.72 14.56 6.93
CA LEU A 166 -4.61 13.40 6.81
C LEU A 166 -4.90 12.77 8.16
N CYS A 167 -6.14 12.30 8.32
CA CYS A 167 -6.51 11.44 9.43
C CYS A 167 -6.07 10.01 9.12
N CYS A 168 -5.16 9.46 9.92
CA CYS A 168 -4.60 8.13 9.75
C CYS A 168 -4.69 7.30 11.04
N PRO A 169 -4.81 5.95 10.94
CA PRO A 169 -4.67 5.07 12.09
C PRO A 169 -3.24 5.11 12.63
N ALA A 170 -3.09 4.88 13.95
CA ALA A 170 -1.78 4.75 14.56
C ALA A 170 -1.01 3.54 13.97
N PRO A 171 0.31 3.63 13.80
CA PRO A 171 1.11 2.52 13.32
C PRO A 171 1.00 1.31 14.28
N PRO A 172 1.02 0.07 13.77
CA PRO A 172 1.11 -1.11 14.62
C PRO A 172 2.41 -1.05 15.45
N ARG A 173 2.32 -1.37 16.75
CA ARG A 173 3.48 -1.44 17.66
C ARG A 173 4.35 -2.65 17.37
#